data_AF-A0A934L9R3-F1
#
_entry.id   AF-A0A934L9R3-F1
#
_cell.length_a   1.000
_cell.length_b   1.000
_cell.length_c   1.000
_cell.angle_alpha   90.00
_cell.angle_beta   90.00
_cell.angle_gamma   90.00
#
_symmetry.space_group_name_H-M   'P 1'
#
loop_
_entity.id
_entity.type
_entity.pdbx_description
1 polymer ?
#
loop_
_entity_poly.entity_id
_entity_poly.type
_entity_poly.pdbx_seq_one_letter_code
_entity_poly.pdbx_strand_id
1 'polypeptide(L)'
;MIVAFLILLPVVGVVGWAFFRFAPIHADRKAVLRFNLLSLTVALLLAVAWSVRTYLVMSPTVDSGWWPIISMLGALLIVPLVLGLAAILRNYVLFRRSTERPRQ
;
A
#
# COMPACT_ATOMS: atom_id res chain seq x y z
N MET A 1 -14.30 16.07 -7.03
CA MET A 1 -13.60 15.46 -5.88
C MET A 1 -14.36 14.31 -5.24
N ILE A 2 -15.68 14.41 -5.04
CA ILE A 2 -16.51 13.30 -4.51
C ILE A 2 -16.37 12.02 -5.34
N VAL A 3 -16.38 12.12 -6.67
CA VAL A 3 -16.17 10.98 -7.58
C VAL A 3 -14.84 10.27 -7.34
N ALA A 4 -13.75 11.02 -7.09
CA ALA A 4 -12.45 10.43 -6.81
C ALA A 4 -12.46 9.64 -5.49
N PHE A 5 -13.12 10.16 -4.45
CA PHE A 5 -13.29 9.41 -3.19
C PHE A 5 -14.15 8.15 -3.37
N LEU A 6 -15.24 8.24 -4.13
CA LEU A 6 -16.12 7.11 -4.43
C LEU A 6 -15.41 5.99 -5.19
N ILE A 7 -14.38 6.31 -5.99
CA ILE A 7 -13.59 5.30 -6.70
C ILE A 7 -12.44 4.79 -5.83
N LEU A 8 -11.70 5.70 -5.20
CA LEU A 8 -10.47 5.34 -4.49
C LEU A 8 -10.73 4.59 -3.18
N LEU A 9 -11.79 4.90 -2.44
CA LEU A 9 -12.12 4.16 -1.21
C LEU A 9 -12.38 2.67 -1.47
N PRO A 10 -13.24 2.29 -2.44
CA PRO A 10 -13.37 0.88 -2.84
C PRO A 10 -12.06 0.26 -3.31
N VAL A 11 -11.24 0.99 -4.07
CA VAL A 11 -9.94 0.47 -4.55
C VAL A 11 -9.03 0.12 -3.37
N VAL A 12 -8.91 1.01 -2.37
CA VAL A 12 -8.15 0.71 -1.14
C VAL A 12 -8.73 -0.51 -0.43
N GLY A 13 -10.05 -0.61 -0.32
CA GLY A 13 -10.73 -1.76 0.28
C GLY A 13 -10.42 -3.07 -0.44
N VAL A 14 -10.56 -3.10 -1.77
CA VAL A 14 -10.32 -4.29 -2.60
C VAL A 14 -8.84 -4.69 -2.59
N VAL A 15 -7.93 -3.73 -2.70
CA VAL A 15 -6.48 -4.01 -2.67
C VAL A 15 -6.04 -4.48 -1.29
N GLY A 16 -6.52 -3.84 -0.22
CA GLY A 16 -6.27 -4.28 1.15
C GLY A 16 -6.79 -5.70 1.38
N TRP A 17 -8.03 -5.98 0.96
CA TRP A 17 -8.60 -7.33 1.03
C TRP A 17 -7.77 -8.35 0.25
N ALA A 18 -7.41 -8.05 -1.00
CA ALA A 18 -6.59 -8.92 -1.84
C ALA A 18 -5.20 -9.17 -1.20
N PHE A 19 -4.57 -8.14 -0.64
CA PHE A 19 -3.27 -8.24 0.01
C PHE A 19 -3.28 -9.25 1.18
N PHE A 20 -4.33 -9.27 1.98
CA PHE A 20 -4.46 -10.23 3.09
C PHE A 20 -5.00 -11.58 2.64
N ARG A 21 -5.91 -11.64 1.66
CA ARG A 21 -6.55 -12.87 1.20
C ARG A 21 -5.61 -13.77 0.40
N PHE A 22 -4.76 -13.19 -0.45
CA PHE A 22 -3.84 -13.94 -1.33
C PHE A 22 -2.48 -14.19 -0.68
N ALA A 23 -2.45 -14.59 0.59
CA ALA A 23 -1.23 -14.99 1.28
C ALA A 23 -0.71 -16.34 0.72
N PRO A 24 0.61 -16.50 0.52
CA PRO A 24 1.19 -17.75 0.02
C PRO A 24 0.98 -18.90 1.02
N ILE A 25 0.34 -19.98 0.58
CA ILE A 25 -0.05 -21.14 1.40
C ILE A 25 1.18 -21.95 1.89
N HIS A 26 2.29 -21.91 1.14
CA HIS A 26 3.48 -22.73 1.37
C HIS A 26 4.62 -21.99 2.10
N ALA A 27 4.37 -20.78 2.58
CA ALA A 27 5.38 -19.93 3.22
C ALA A 27 5.28 -19.98 4.75
N ASP A 28 6.41 -19.80 5.45
CA ASP A 28 6.41 -19.64 6.90
C ASP A 28 5.51 -18.47 7.30
N ARG A 29 4.49 -18.76 8.10
CA ARG A 29 3.49 -17.80 8.58
C ARG A 29 4.14 -16.60 9.27
N LYS A 30 5.24 -16.79 10.00
CA LYS A 30 5.95 -15.69 10.68
C LYS A 30 6.65 -14.77 9.68
N ALA A 31 7.26 -15.33 8.64
CA ALA A 31 7.91 -14.55 7.58
C ALA A 31 6.90 -13.72 6.78
N VAL A 32 5.74 -14.31 6.44
CA VAL A 32 4.64 -13.61 5.76
C VAL A 32 4.09 -12.46 6.61
N LEU A 33 3.90 -12.69 7.92
CA LEU A 33 3.42 -11.65 8.84
C LEU A 33 4.39 -10.46 8.93
N ARG A 34 5.70 -10.73 9.06
CA ARG A 34 6.73 -9.68 9.07
C ARG A 34 6.75 -8.89 7.76
N PHE A 35 6.66 -9.57 6.63
CA PHE A 35 6.61 -8.91 5.32
C PHE A 35 5.36 -8.01 5.19
N ASN A 36 4.21 -8.49 5.63
CA ASN A 36 2.97 -7.73 5.61
C ASN A 36 3.04 -6.49 6.50
N LEU A 37 3.56 -6.64 7.72
CA LEU A 37 3.80 -5.53 8.65
C LEU A 37 4.76 -4.50 8.06
N LEU A 38 5.89 -4.93 7.51
CA LEU A 38 6.85 -4.03 6.86
C LEU A 38 6.22 -3.28 5.70
N SER A 39 5.48 -3.98 4.84
CA SER A 39 4.81 -3.37 3.67
C SER A 39 3.77 -2.34 4.09
N LEU A 40 3.00 -2.63 5.14
CA LEU A 40 2.02 -1.71 5.70
C LEU A 40 2.69 -0.48 6.31
N THR A 41 3.76 -0.68 7.08
CA THR A 41 4.55 0.42 7.66
C THR A 41 5.12 1.32 6.57
N VAL A 42 5.69 0.75 5.50
CA VAL A 42 6.20 1.53 4.36
C VAL A 42 5.09 2.32 3.67
N ALA A 43 3.93 1.70 3.43
CA ALA A 43 2.78 2.38 2.83
C ALA A 43 2.31 3.58 3.67
N LEU A 44 2.21 3.39 4.98
CA LEU A 44 1.82 4.45 5.92
C LEU A 44 2.86 5.56 5.99
N LEU A 45 4.14 5.24 6.07
CA LEU A 45 5.22 6.22 6.09
C LEU A 45 5.22 7.08 4.83
N LEU A 46 5.03 6.47 3.65
CA LEU A 46 4.93 7.21 2.39
C LEU A 46 3.68 8.11 2.34
N ALA A 47 2.53 7.64 2.85
CA ALA A 47 1.33 8.45 2.93
C ALA A 47 1.49 9.65 3.90
N VAL A 48 2.17 9.45 5.02
CA VAL A 48 2.51 10.52 5.97
C VAL A 48 3.49 11.51 5.33
N ALA A 49 4.56 11.02 4.70
CA ALA A 49 5.54 11.86 4.01
C ALA A 49 4.88 12.71 2.91
N TRP A 50 3.96 12.12 2.15
CA TRP A 50 3.15 12.85 1.17
C TRP A 50 2.30 13.94 1.82
N SER A 51 1.63 13.63 2.93
CA SER A 51 0.77 14.59 3.64
C SER A 51 1.59 15.75 4.22
N VAL A 52 2.74 15.46 4.83
CA VAL A 52 3.68 16.48 5.33
C VAL A 52 4.18 17.35 4.19
N ARG A 53 4.63 16.75 3.08
CA ARG A 53 5.05 17.51 1.89
C ARG A 53 3.93 18.42 1.39
N THR A 54 2.71 17.90 1.28
CA THR A 54 1.55 18.66 0.78
C THR A 54 1.21 19.83 1.70
N TYR A 55 1.23 19.61 3.02
CA TYR A 55 1.05 20.66 4.01
C TYR A 55 2.14 21.75 3.89
N LEU A 56 3.41 21.37 3.83
CA LEU A 56 4.51 22.35 3.74
C LEU A 56 4.45 23.17 2.44
N VAL A 57 4.02 22.57 1.34
CA VAL A 57 3.92 23.25 0.04
C VAL A 57 2.68 24.15 -0.05
N MET A 58 1.54 23.73 0.49
CA MET A 58 0.26 24.42 0.30
C MET A 58 -0.16 25.34 1.44
N SER A 59 0.31 25.09 2.68
CA SER A 59 -0.03 25.95 3.82
C SER A 59 0.33 27.44 3.65
N PRO A 60 1.42 27.84 2.94
CA PRO A 60 1.70 29.26 2.71
C PRO A 60 0.95 29.86 1.51
N THR A 61 0.10 29.11 0.82
CA THR A 61 -0.57 29.53 -0.42
C THR A 61 -2.01 29.96 -0.17
N VAL A 62 -2.59 30.70 -1.12
CA VAL A 62 -4.01 31.08 -1.12
C VAL A 62 -4.95 29.86 -1.10
N ASP A 63 -4.48 28.71 -1.58
CA ASP A 63 -5.22 27.44 -1.64
C ASP A 63 -4.98 26.55 -0.41
N SER A 64 -4.53 27.11 0.71
CA SER A 64 -4.23 26.36 1.94
C SER A 64 -5.41 25.47 2.40
N GLY A 65 -6.66 25.88 2.21
CA GLY A 65 -7.83 25.05 2.56
C GLY A 65 -7.89 23.68 1.85
N TRP A 66 -7.19 23.50 0.72
CA TRP A 66 -7.24 22.28 -0.08
C TRP A 66 -6.22 21.21 0.32
N TRP A 67 -5.19 21.57 1.11
CA TRP A 67 -4.11 20.63 1.46
C TRP A 67 -4.62 19.33 2.10
N PRO A 68 -5.65 19.31 2.98
CA PRO A 68 -6.14 18.07 3.58
C PRO A 68 -6.75 17.13 2.55
N ILE A 69 -7.51 17.69 1.59
CA ILE A 69 -8.20 16.91 0.57
C ILE A 69 -7.19 16.29 -0.40
N ILE A 70 -6.19 17.07 -0.83
CA ILE A 70 -5.12 16.59 -1.72
C ILE A 70 -4.25 15.55 -1.01
N SER A 71 -3.97 15.75 0.28
CA SER A 71 -3.23 14.78 1.10
C SER A 71 -3.98 13.46 1.19
N MET A 72 -5.30 13.51 1.44
CA MET A 72 -6.14 12.32 1.52
C MET A 72 -6.23 11.59 0.19
N LEU A 73 -6.41 12.29 -0.93
CA LEU A 73 -6.40 11.68 -2.26
C LEU A 73 -5.06 11.03 -2.60
N GLY A 74 -3.94 11.69 -2.28
CA GLY A 74 -2.62 11.12 -2.48
C GLY A 74 -2.37 9.89 -1.60
N ALA A 75 -2.79 9.91 -0.34
CA ALA A 75 -2.71 8.75 0.55
C ALA A 75 -3.55 7.57 0.02
N LEU A 76 -4.76 7.84 -0.47
CA LEU A 76 -5.64 6.84 -1.08
C LEU A 76 -5.08 6.25 -2.39
N LEU A 77 -4.13 6.91 -3.04
CA LEU A 77 -3.39 6.36 -4.18
C LEU A 77 -2.13 5.62 -3.75
N ILE A 78 -1.34 6.18 -2.84
CA ILE A 78 -0.06 5.62 -2.37
C ILE A 78 -0.28 4.27 -1.69
N VAL A 79 -1.22 4.19 -0.74
CA VAL A 79 -1.46 2.98 0.04
C VAL A 79 -1.78 1.75 -0.84
N PRO A 80 -2.77 1.78 -1.75
CA PRO A 80 -3.07 0.62 -2.58
C PRO A 80 -1.96 0.33 -3.60
N LEU A 81 -1.25 1.35 -4.11
CA LEU A 81 -0.11 1.10 -5.00
C LEU A 81 1.00 0.34 -4.29
N VAL A 82 1.39 0.78 -3.09
CA VAL A 82 2.44 0.14 -2.30
C VAL A 82 2.03 -1.27 -1.89
N LEU A 83 0.79 -1.45 -1.39
CA LEU A 83 0.28 -2.76 -1.01
C LEU A 83 0.12 -3.70 -2.22
N GLY A 84 -0.34 -3.18 -3.37
CA GLY A 84 -0.44 -3.93 -4.61
C GLY A 84 0.92 -4.41 -5.11
N LEU A 85 1.92 -3.53 -5.13
CA LEU A 85 3.31 -3.88 -5.45
C LEU A 85 3.87 -4.91 -4.46
N ALA A 86 3.62 -4.73 -3.17
CA ALA A 86 4.05 -5.69 -2.15
C ALA A 86 3.37 -7.05 -2.31
N ALA A 87 2.08 -7.10 -2.68
CA ALA A 87 1.37 -8.35 -2.99
C ALA A 87 2.03 -9.08 -4.17
N ILE A 88 2.35 -8.35 -5.22
CA ILE A 88 3.02 -8.88 -6.41
C ILE A 88 4.41 -9.41 -6.03
N LEU A 89 5.21 -8.61 -5.31
CA LEU A 89 6.56 -9.00 -4.88
C LEU A 89 6.53 -10.25 -3.99
N ARG A 90 5.58 -10.30 -3.06
CA ARG A 90 5.38 -11.46 -2.17
C ARG A 90 5.06 -12.72 -2.98
N ASN A 91 4.08 -12.65 -3.88
CA ASN A 91 3.56 -13.83 -4.57
C ASN A 91 4.43 -14.27 -5.77
N TYR A 92 5.10 -13.34 -6.46
CA TYR A 92 5.83 -13.62 -7.69
C TYR A 92 7.35 -13.55 -7.58
N VAL A 93 7.92 -12.98 -6.52
CA VAL A 93 9.38 -12.89 -6.36
C VAL A 93 9.85 -13.66 -5.13
N LEU A 94 9.27 -13.39 -3.96
CA LEU A 94 9.78 -13.93 -2.69
C LEU A 94 9.32 -15.36 -2.41
N PHE A 95 8.05 -15.68 -2.68
CA PHE A 95 7.48 -17.00 -2.40
C PHE A 95 7.10 -17.78 -3.66
N ARG A 96 7.64 -17.38 -4.82
CA ARG A 96 7.48 -18.08 -6.10
C ARG A 96 8.26 -19.39 -6.05
N ARG A 97 7.63 -20.44 -5.55
CA ARG A 97 8.03 -21.85 -5.68
C ARG A 97 9.45 -22.18 -5.18
N SER A 98 9.52 -22.66 -3.95
CA SER A 98 10.54 -23.66 -3.55
C SER A 98 10.23 -25.04 -4.17
N THR A 99 9.98 -25.07 -5.49
CA THR A 99 9.59 -26.28 -6.25
C THR A 99 10.71 -26.76 -7.18
N GLU A 100 11.90 -26.14 -7.12
CA GLU A 100 13.09 -26.55 -7.87
C GLU A 100 14.25 -26.98 -6.95
N ARG A 101 13.97 -27.87 -5.99
CA ARG A 101 15.00 -28.82 -5.55
C ARG A 101 14.41 -30.23 -5.58
N PRO A 102 14.76 -31.05 -6.58
CA PRO A 102 14.68 -32.49 -6.38
C PRO A 102 15.55 -32.81 -5.17
N ARG A 103 15.00 -33.58 -4.23
CA ARG A 103 15.77 -34.15 -3.12
C ARG A 103 16.95 -34.92 -3.72
N GLN A 104 18.16 -34.52 -3.34
CA GLN A 104 19.32 -35.42 -3.28
C GLN A 104 19.74 -35.46 -1.81
#